data_AF-A0AAU9WPF3-F1
#
_entry.id   AF-A0AAU9WPF3-F1
#
_cell.length_a   1.000
_cell.length_b   1.000
_cell.length_c   1.000
_cell.angle_alpha   90.00
_cell.angle_beta   90.00
_cell.angle_gamma   90.00
#
_symmetry.space_group_name_H-M   'P 1'
#
loop_
_entity.id
_entity.type
_entity.pdbx_description
1 polymer ?
#
loop_
_entity_poly.entity_id
_entity_poly.type
_entity_poly.pdbx_seq_one_letter_code
_entity_poly.pdbx_strand_id
1 'polypeptide(L)'
;MTTSRLLVMLIAAGCCAILCNGYQSCGLLHQNVTKGIDRVLVSERHSFGADFRNFCLSYEKEKWLSLTKGAVCFGGSGNEYATLVVPIEGFLMSVKLTHVSGLSSCKRNSPQYNSNWGCSRNHPEHGRSPFNVVVTTAPRNDILFPAHFFLQHNKGSYWYDKPEVDPHSPEIILTDASNPIYVAMGQELRVWFGEDLLKSGVKKKGGKVCITAQAWYKH
;
A
#
# COMPACT_ATOMS: atom_id res chain seq x y z
N MET A 1 -29.37 5.42 -6.58
CA MET A 1 -28.51 5.59 -7.77
C MET A 1 -28.61 7.03 -8.23
N THR A 2 -27.72 7.89 -7.74
CA THR A 2 -27.63 9.28 -8.18
C THR A 2 -26.78 9.32 -9.44
N THR A 3 -27.42 9.30 -10.60
CA THR A 3 -26.76 9.62 -11.87
C THR A 3 -26.16 11.01 -11.76
N SER A 4 -24.82 11.09 -11.82
CA SER A 4 -24.05 12.33 -11.77
C SER A 4 -24.63 13.34 -12.76
N ARG A 5 -24.98 14.55 -12.29
CA ARG A 5 -25.50 15.64 -13.15
C ARG A 5 -24.53 15.96 -14.29
N LEU A 6 -23.24 15.71 -14.09
CA LEU A 6 -22.21 15.82 -15.13
C LEU A 6 -22.38 14.79 -16.25
N LEU A 7 -22.75 13.56 -15.90
CA LEU A 7 -23.03 12.50 -16.87
C LEU A 7 -24.29 12.86 -17.67
N VAL A 8 -25.31 13.44 -17.04
CA VAL A 8 -26.51 13.93 -17.72
C VAL A 8 -26.17 15.08 -18.69
N MET A 9 -25.29 16.01 -18.31
CA MET A 9 -24.85 17.10 -19.20
C MET A 9 -23.99 16.61 -20.37
N LEU A 10 -23.06 15.69 -20.14
CA LEU A 10 -22.23 15.10 -21.20
C LEU A 10 -23.05 14.21 -22.14
N ILE A 11 -24.03 13.47 -21.60
CA ILE A 11 -24.99 12.70 -22.39
C ILE A 11 -25.91 13.64 -23.18
N ALA A 12 -26.35 14.77 -22.62
CA ALA A 12 -27.17 15.75 -23.35
C ALA A 12 -26.40 16.40 -24.51
N ALA A 13 -25.13 16.74 -24.29
CA ALA A 13 -24.23 17.25 -25.34
C ALA A 13 -23.94 16.20 -26.42
N GLY A 14 -23.70 14.94 -26.01
CA GLY A 14 -23.49 13.81 -26.92
C GLY A 14 -24.73 13.40 -27.71
N CYS A 15 -25.91 13.36 -27.07
CA CYS A 15 -27.19 13.09 -27.74
C CYS A 15 -27.53 14.17 -28.76
N CYS A 16 -27.22 15.45 -28.50
CA CYS A 16 -27.37 16.51 -29.50
C CYS A 16 -26.46 16.32 -30.71
N ALA A 17 -25.24 15.77 -30.53
CA ALA A 17 -24.33 15.49 -31.65
C ALA A 17 -24.74 14.24 -32.45
N ILE A 18 -25.30 13.21 -31.80
CA ILE A 18 -25.68 11.93 -32.43
C ILE A 18 -27.04 12.00 -33.13
N LEU A 19 -27.99 12.80 -32.61
CA LEU A 19 -29.31 12.99 -33.25
C LEU A 19 -29.25 13.82 -34.54
N CYS A 20 -28.09 14.44 -34.85
CA CYS A 20 -27.85 15.14 -36.10
C CYS A 20 -27.31 14.20 -37.19
N ASN A 21 -27.98 13.08 -37.45
CA ASN A 21 -27.72 12.28 -38.66
C ASN A 21 -28.84 12.52 -39.68
N GLY A 22 -28.64 13.58 -40.47
CA GLY A 22 -29.23 13.74 -41.80
C GLY A 22 -30.73 14.05 -41.84
N TYR A 23 -31.14 15.27 -41.48
CA TYR A 23 -31.89 16.16 -42.39
C TYR A 23 -32.07 17.55 -41.76
N GLN A 24 -31.71 18.57 -42.54
CA GLN A 24 -31.99 20.01 -42.41
C GLN A 24 -31.46 20.78 -41.19
N SER A 25 -30.45 21.61 -41.50
CA SER A 25 -29.89 22.74 -40.74
C SER A 25 -29.51 22.46 -39.29
N CYS A 26 -28.32 21.93 -39.06
CA CYS A 26 -27.56 22.28 -37.87
C CYS A 26 -27.07 23.73 -38.04
N GLY A 27 -27.99 24.69 -37.94
CA GLY A 27 -27.62 26.08 -37.78
C GLY A 27 -26.81 26.17 -36.52
N LEU A 28 -25.56 26.64 -36.64
CA LEU A 28 -24.73 27.21 -35.57
C LEU A 28 -25.55 27.39 -34.30
N LEU A 29 -25.29 26.54 -33.28
CA LEU A 29 -25.87 26.61 -31.94
C LEU A 29 -26.35 28.03 -31.66
N HIS A 30 -27.68 28.23 -31.76
CA HIS A 30 -28.28 29.56 -31.86
C HIS A 30 -27.68 30.48 -30.80
N GLN A 31 -27.28 31.71 -31.15
CA GLN A 31 -26.50 32.57 -30.23
C GLN A 31 -27.11 32.72 -28.83
N ASN A 32 -28.43 32.60 -28.72
CA ASN A 32 -29.14 32.63 -27.43
C ASN A 32 -28.93 31.35 -26.60
N VAL A 33 -28.78 30.20 -27.24
CA VAL A 33 -28.46 28.91 -26.59
C VAL A 33 -27.03 28.92 -26.07
N THR A 34 -26.07 29.38 -26.87
CA THR A 34 -24.67 29.54 -26.42
C THR A 34 -24.54 30.55 -25.28
N LYS A 35 -25.17 31.72 -25.38
CA LYS A 35 -25.24 32.69 -24.27
C LYS A 35 -25.91 32.12 -23.01
N GLY A 36 -26.90 31.25 -23.17
CA GLY A 36 -27.56 30.54 -22.07
C GLY A 36 -26.61 29.57 -21.38
N ILE A 37 -25.89 28.76 -22.16
CA ILE A 37 -24.87 27.82 -21.66
C ILE A 37 -23.74 28.59 -20.95
N ASP A 38 -23.23 29.66 -21.54
CA ASP A 38 -22.17 30.49 -20.93
C ASP A 38 -22.63 31.09 -19.59
N ARG A 39 -23.87 31.57 -19.51
CA ARG A 39 -24.44 32.06 -18.25
C ARG A 39 -24.46 30.98 -17.17
N VAL A 40 -24.89 29.77 -17.52
CA VAL A 40 -24.95 28.64 -16.58
C VAL A 40 -23.55 28.22 -16.15
N LEU A 41 -22.60 28.14 -17.08
CA LEU A 41 -21.20 27.81 -16.76
C LEU A 41 -20.56 28.86 -15.86
N VAL A 42 -20.83 30.14 -16.08
CA VAL A 42 -20.33 31.24 -15.23
C VAL A 42 -21.01 31.26 -13.87
N SER A 43 -22.34 31.04 -13.80
CA SER A 43 -23.06 31.05 -12.52
C SER A 43 -22.66 29.87 -11.63
N GLU A 44 -22.47 28.69 -12.22
CA GLU A 44 -22.12 27.47 -11.49
C GLU A 44 -20.61 27.30 -11.28
N ARG A 45 -19.76 28.11 -11.94
CA ARG A 45 -18.28 27.98 -11.88
C ARG A 45 -17.74 27.95 -10.46
N HIS A 46 -18.30 28.76 -9.56
CA HIS A 46 -17.83 28.84 -8.18
C HIS A 46 -18.25 27.61 -7.39
N SER A 47 -19.48 27.14 -7.60
CA SER A 47 -20.01 25.91 -7.00
C SER A 47 -19.22 24.70 -7.48
N PHE A 48 -19.04 24.55 -8.79
CA PHE A 48 -18.23 23.51 -9.40
C PHE A 48 -16.77 23.57 -8.94
N GLY A 49 -16.16 24.75 -8.91
CA GLY A 49 -14.79 24.92 -8.44
C GLY A 49 -14.61 24.58 -6.96
N ALA A 50 -15.62 24.86 -6.12
CA ALA A 50 -15.62 24.48 -4.71
C ALA A 50 -15.82 22.96 -4.55
N ASP A 51 -16.78 22.37 -5.26
CA ASP A 51 -17.06 20.93 -5.24
C ASP A 51 -15.88 20.13 -5.79
N PHE A 52 -15.26 20.58 -6.89
CA PHE A 52 -14.08 19.96 -7.46
C PHE A 52 -12.87 20.09 -6.54
N ARG A 53 -12.69 21.25 -5.89
CA ARG A 53 -11.64 21.43 -4.87
C ARG A 53 -11.90 20.53 -3.66
N ASN A 54 -13.13 20.42 -3.18
CA ASN A 54 -13.50 19.51 -2.10
C ASN A 54 -13.31 18.05 -2.49
N PHE A 55 -13.60 17.70 -3.75
CA PHE A 55 -13.31 16.38 -4.32
C PHE A 55 -11.78 16.12 -4.33
N CYS A 56 -10.98 17.03 -4.88
CA CYS A 56 -9.52 16.95 -4.85
C CYS A 56 -8.97 16.86 -3.42
N LEU A 57 -9.45 17.69 -2.50
CA LEU A 57 -9.05 17.68 -1.08
C LEU A 57 -9.52 16.43 -0.33
N SER A 58 -10.60 15.79 -0.78
CA SER A 58 -11.03 14.49 -0.27
C SER A 58 -10.15 13.33 -0.80
N TYR A 59 -9.55 13.52 -1.98
CA TYR A 59 -8.59 12.62 -2.60
C TYR A 59 -7.17 12.81 -2.03
N GLU A 60 -6.78 14.04 -1.69
CA GLU A 60 -5.50 14.42 -1.06
C GLU A 60 -5.42 14.15 0.45
N LYS A 61 -6.34 13.36 1.02
CA LYS A 61 -6.07 12.78 2.34
C LYS A 61 -5.10 11.62 2.17
N GLU A 62 -3.84 11.98 2.01
CA GLU A 62 -2.65 11.25 2.42
C GLU A 62 -2.97 10.41 3.67
N LYS A 63 -3.37 9.15 3.43
CA LYS A 63 -3.84 8.23 4.45
C LYS A 63 -3.14 6.90 4.23
N TRP A 64 -2.66 6.35 5.32
CA TRP A 64 -2.28 4.95 5.40
C TRP A 64 -3.48 4.07 5.03
N LEU A 65 -3.40 3.41 3.87
CA LEU A 65 -4.46 2.53 3.39
C LEU A 65 -4.24 1.12 3.90
N SER A 66 -5.26 0.50 4.47
CA SER A 66 -5.14 -0.86 5.01
C SER A 66 -4.87 -1.87 3.88
N LEU A 67 -3.85 -2.70 4.07
CA LEU A 67 -3.54 -3.84 3.20
C LEU A 67 -4.18 -5.16 3.71
N THR A 68 -4.73 -5.13 4.92
CA THR A 68 -5.28 -6.29 5.62
C THR A 68 -6.68 -5.96 6.17
N LYS A 69 -7.62 -6.92 6.11
CA LYS A 69 -8.95 -6.76 6.72
C LYS A 69 -8.96 -7.02 8.23
N GLY A 70 -7.93 -7.68 8.76
CA GLY A 70 -7.76 -8.04 10.16
C GLY A 70 -6.34 -8.54 10.40
N ALA A 71 -6.10 -9.16 11.55
CA ALA A 71 -4.78 -9.70 11.86
C ALA A 71 -4.42 -10.87 10.93
N VAL A 72 -3.23 -10.79 10.33
CA VAL A 72 -2.63 -11.85 9.50
C VAL A 72 -1.31 -12.27 10.12
N CYS A 73 -0.95 -13.56 10.02
CA CYS A 73 0.20 -14.08 10.75
C CYS A 73 1.24 -14.71 9.80
N PHE A 74 2.50 -14.63 10.18
CA PHE A 74 3.64 -15.21 9.48
C PHE A 74 4.63 -15.83 10.47
N GLY A 75 5.50 -16.70 9.97
CA GLY A 75 6.37 -17.54 10.79
C GLY A 75 5.66 -18.77 11.37
N GLY A 76 6.36 -19.49 12.24
CA GLY A 76 5.87 -20.75 12.82
C GLY A 76 6.61 -21.95 12.25
N SER A 77 5.90 -22.84 11.53
CA SER A 77 6.38 -24.17 11.14
C SER A 77 7.34 -24.18 9.94
N GLY A 78 7.74 -23.01 9.44
CA GLY A 78 8.41 -22.79 8.16
C GLY A 78 7.41 -22.60 7.01
N ASN A 79 7.77 -21.76 6.04
CA ASN A 79 6.97 -21.40 4.85
C ASN A 79 5.65 -20.66 5.09
N GLU A 80 5.44 -20.09 6.27
CA GLU A 80 4.22 -19.35 6.59
C GLU A 80 4.47 -17.84 6.40
N TYR A 81 3.89 -17.27 5.35
CA TYR A 81 3.87 -15.84 5.09
C TYR A 81 2.51 -15.23 5.39
N ALA A 82 2.48 -13.92 5.64
CA ALA A 82 1.25 -13.17 5.75
C ALA A 82 0.94 -12.48 4.43
N THR A 83 -0.28 -12.68 3.93
CA THR A 83 -0.78 -12.04 2.70
C THR A 83 -1.25 -10.63 2.97
N LEU A 84 -0.76 -9.69 2.17
CA LEU A 84 -1.21 -8.31 2.08
C LEU A 84 -1.87 -8.10 0.71
N VAL A 85 -3.01 -7.43 0.66
CA VAL A 85 -3.73 -7.17 -0.60
C VAL A 85 -3.72 -5.68 -0.87
N VAL A 86 -3.17 -5.29 -2.01
CA VAL A 86 -3.08 -3.90 -2.45
C VAL A 86 -4.49 -3.36 -2.76
N PRO A 87 -5.00 -2.35 -2.02
CA PRO A 87 -6.37 -1.88 -2.15
C PRO A 87 -6.58 -0.95 -3.36
N ILE A 88 -5.52 -0.29 -3.82
CA ILE A 88 -5.51 0.64 -4.96
C ILE A 88 -4.21 0.46 -5.74
N GLU A 89 -4.24 0.73 -7.04
CA GLU A 89 -3.00 0.82 -7.81
C GLU A 89 -2.26 2.14 -7.53
N GLY A 90 -0.93 2.12 -7.69
CA GLY A 90 -0.11 3.31 -7.53
C GLY A 90 1.34 3.01 -7.16
N PHE A 91 2.11 4.06 -6.88
CA PHE A 91 3.51 3.96 -6.50
C PHE A 91 3.65 3.78 -4.98
N LEU A 92 3.87 2.55 -4.53
CA LEU A 92 4.06 2.20 -3.12
C LEU A 92 5.37 2.78 -2.60
N MET A 93 5.29 3.68 -1.62
CA MET A 93 6.44 4.29 -0.95
C MET A 93 6.83 3.58 0.34
N SER A 94 5.81 3.19 1.12
CA SER A 94 6.03 2.64 2.46
C SER A 94 5.00 1.60 2.82
N VAL A 95 5.42 0.62 3.62
CA VAL A 95 4.55 -0.32 4.32
C VAL A 95 4.78 -0.18 5.82
N LYS A 96 3.70 0.08 6.56
CA LYS A 96 3.68 0.05 8.01
C LYS A 96 3.13 -1.29 8.47
N LEU A 97 3.88 -1.99 9.32
CA LEU A 97 3.47 -3.22 9.97
C LEU A 97 3.23 -2.92 11.45
N THR A 98 2.06 -3.24 11.95
CA THR A 98 1.69 -3.06 13.37
C THR A 98 1.52 -4.43 13.99
N HIS A 99 2.24 -4.68 15.08
CA HIS A 99 2.19 -5.92 15.84
C HIS A 99 0.83 -6.06 16.54
N VAL A 100 0.28 -7.27 16.51
CA VAL A 100 -0.97 -7.62 17.19
C VAL A 100 -0.69 -8.65 18.28
N SER A 101 0.03 -9.72 17.95
CA SER A 101 0.31 -10.81 18.90
C SER A 101 1.43 -11.72 18.43
N GLY A 102 1.87 -12.59 19.33
CA GLY A 102 2.94 -13.55 19.06
C GLY A 102 4.32 -12.91 19.09
N LEU A 103 5.36 -13.72 18.90
CA LEU A 103 6.76 -13.29 18.92
C LEU A 103 7.56 -14.12 17.94
N SER A 104 8.59 -13.50 17.36
CA SER A 104 9.62 -14.22 16.61
C SER A 104 10.45 -15.10 17.56
N SER A 105 11.00 -16.20 17.04
CA SER A 105 11.95 -17.02 17.78
C SER A 105 13.20 -17.21 16.94
N CYS A 106 14.20 -16.38 17.20
CA CYS A 106 15.44 -16.38 16.42
C CYS A 106 16.52 -17.30 16.97
N LYS A 107 16.40 -17.71 18.25
CA LYS A 107 17.29 -18.69 18.87
C LYS A 107 16.46 -19.72 19.64
N ARG A 108 16.66 -20.99 19.29
CA ARG A 108 15.95 -22.11 19.91
C ARG A 108 16.24 -22.17 21.41
N ASN A 109 15.19 -22.39 22.20
CA ASN A 109 15.26 -22.48 23.66
C ASN A 109 15.85 -21.23 24.33
N SER A 110 15.73 -20.06 23.71
CA SER A 110 16.22 -18.79 24.28
C SER A 110 15.17 -17.69 24.14
N PRO A 111 14.04 -17.79 24.87
CA PRO A 111 12.91 -16.86 24.74
C PRO A 111 13.26 -15.42 25.13
N GLN A 112 14.33 -15.19 25.89
CA GLN A 112 14.82 -13.86 26.25
C GLN A 112 15.29 -13.03 25.04
N TYR A 113 15.47 -13.66 23.87
CA TYR A 113 15.85 -12.99 22.62
C TYR A 113 14.68 -12.84 21.64
N ASN A 114 13.50 -13.35 21.97
CA ASN A 114 12.31 -13.19 21.14
C ASN A 114 11.93 -11.72 21.05
N SER A 115 11.37 -11.30 19.92
CA SER A 115 10.92 -9.91 19.70
C SER A 115 9.74 -9.87 18.74
N ASN A 116 9.27 -8.68 18.35
CA ASN A 116 8.19 -8.55 17.37
C ASN A 116 8.72 -8.74 15.94
N TRP A 117 9.95 -8.27 15.67
CA TRP A 117 10.44 -8.09 14.29
C TRP A 117 11.76 -8.84 13.97
N GLY A 118 12.28 -9.67 14.88
CA GLY A 118 13.49 -10.46 14.65
C GLY A 118 14.12 -11.02 15.93
N CYS A 119 15.21 -10.43 16.42
CA CYS A 119 15.83 -10.74 17.72
C CYS A 119 15.86 -9.51 18.62
N SER A 120 15.94 -9.71 19.93
CA SER A 120 16.37 -8.63 20.83
C SER A 120 17.79 -8.15 20.52
N ARG A 121 18.03 -6.84 20.72
CA ARG A 121 19.36 -6.20 20.56
C ARG A 121 20.44 -6.78 21.46
N ASN A 122 20.08 -7.45 22.55
CA ASN A 122 21.04 -8.13 23.44
C ASN A 122 21.46 -9.54 22.95
N HIS A 123 20.96 -9.99 21.79
CA HIS A 123 21.36 -11.26 21.21
C HIS A 123 22.83 -11.22 20.78
N PRO A 124 23.65 -12.23 21.11
CA PRO A 124 25.10 -12.19 20.85
C PRO A 124 25.48 -12.08 19.37
N GLU A 125 24.70 -12.72 18.48
CA GLU A 125 24.98 -12.72 17.02
C GLU A 125 24.19 -11.62 16.29
N HIS A 126 22.87 -11.60 16.44
CA HIS A 126 21.99 -10.66 15.75
C HIS A 126 21.78 -9.30 16.43
N GLY A 127 22.38 -9.02 17.58
CA GLY A 127 22.14 -7.78 18.33
C GLY A 127 22.46 -6.50 17.56
N ARG A 128 23.42 -6.56 16.63
CA ARG A 128 23.81 -5.44 15.74
C ARG A 128 22.91 -5.29 14.50
N SER A 129 22.12 -6.30 14.18
CA SER A 129 21.27 -6.37 13.00
C SER A 129 19.99 -7.15 13.34
N PRO A 130 19.17 -6.64 14.27
CA PRO A 130 18.19 -7.45 14.98
C PRO A 130 16.89 -7.68 14.21
N PHE A 131 16.68 -7.04 13.06
CA PHE A 131 15.44 -7.18 12.28
C PHE A 131 15.59 -8.26 11.21
N ASN A 132 14.53 -9.03 10.97
CA ASN A 132 14.51 -10.08 9.95
C ASN A 132 13.18 -10.15 9.21
N VAL A 133 12.40 -9.06 9.17
CA VAL A 133 11.11 -9.03 8.49
C VAL A 133 11.29 -8.44 7.10
N VAL A 134 10.74 -9.11 6.09
CA VAL A 134 10.80 -8.65 4.70
C VAL A 134 9.41 -8.68 4.05
N VAL A 135 9.16 -7.74 3.15
CA VAL A 135 7.98 -7.69 2.29
C VAL A 135 8.41 -8.01 0.87
N THR A 136 7.68 -8.90 0.22
CA THR A 136 8.00 -9.39 -1.13
C THR A 136 6.82 -9.33 -2.08
N THR A 137 7.10 -9.43 -3.38
CA THR A 137 6.09 -9.66 -4.43
C THR A 137 5.57 -11.10 -4.39
N ALA A 138 4.34 -11.31 -4.86
CA ALA A 138 3.87 -12.63 -5.29
C ALA A 138 3.90 -12.75 -6.83
N PRO A 139 4.10 -13.95 -7.40
CA PRO A 139 4.48 -15.19 -6.73
C PRO A 139 6.00 -15.37 -6.56
N ARG A 140 6.82 -14.48 -7.15
CA ARG A 140 8.28 -14.65 -7.26
C ARG A 140 9.06 -14.43 -5.97
N ASN A 141 8.45 -13.80 -4.96
CA ASN A 141 9.09 -13.41 -3.71
C ASN A 141 10.28 -12.44 -3.90
N ASP A 142 10.18 -11.54 -4.88
CA ASP A 142 11.17 -10.46 -5.06
C ASP A 142 11.06 -9.50 -3.86
N ILE A 143 12.17 -9.16 -3.20
CA ILE A 143 12.17 -8.27 -2.03
C ILE A 143 11.77 -6.86 -2.47
N LEU A 144 10.71 -6.34 -1.85
CA LEU A 144 10.29 -4.94 -1.95
C LEU A 144 10.81 -4.13 -0.77
N PHE A 145 10.68 -4.67 0.44
CA PHE A 145 11.14 -4.00 1.65
C PHE A 145 11.85 -4.96 2.62
N PRO A 146 12.89 -4.49 3.34
CA PRO A 146 13.54 -3.19 3.14
C PRO A 146 14.25 -3.15 1.77
N ALA A 147 14.24 -1.99 1.11
CA ALA A 147 14.92 -1.83 -0.18
C ALA A 147 16.45 -1.90 -0.02
N HIS A 148 16.96 -1.50 1.16
CA HIS A 148 18.36 -1.59 1.53
C HIS A 148 18.51 -2.22 2.93
N PHE A 149 19.34 -3.26 3.04
CA PHE A 149 19.65 -3.93 4.30
C PHE A 149 20.79 -3.21 5.02
N PHE A 150 20.46 -2.23 5.86
CA PHE A 150 21.45 -1.51 6.67
C PHE A 150 22.11 -2.43 7.71
N LEU A 151 23.44 -2.35 7.87
CA LEU A 151 24.24 -3.20 8.76
C LEU A 151 23.90 -4.69 8.64
N GLN A 152 23.82 -5.18 7.40
CA GLN A 152 23.49 -6.57 7.12
C GLN A 152 24.45 -7.54 7.84
N HIS A 153 23.90 -8.52 8.57
CA HIS A 153 24.69 -9.41 9.43
C HIS A 153 25.81 -10.15 8.68
N ASN A 154 25.47 -10.72 7.51
CA ASN A 154 26.37 -11.46 6.62
C ASN A 154 25.83 -11.35 5.17
N LYS A 155 26.70 -11.50 4.18
CA LYS A 155 26.30 -11.49 2.76
C LYS A 155 25.26 -12.58 2.49
N GLY A 156 24.13 -12.20 1.88
CA GLY A 156 23.01 -13.12 1.56
C GLY A 156 22.05 -13.40 2.72
N SER A 157 22.25 -12.76 3.87
CA SER A 157 21.33 -12.79 5.01
C SER A 157 20.26 -11.70 4.89
N TYR A 158 19.03 -11.94 5.35
CA TYR A 158 18.01 -10.89 5.49
C TYR A 158 17.97 -10.27 6.89
N TRP A 159 19.01 -10.45 7.71
CA TRP A 159 19.17 -9.75 8.98
C TRP A 159 19.73 -8.35 8.75
N TYR A 160 19.05 -7.32 9.27
CA TYR A 160 19.42 -5.91 9.13
C TYR A 160 19.17 -5.13 10.41
N ASP A 161 19.74 -3.94 10.50
CA ASP A 161 19.42 -2.97 11.55
C ASP A 161 18.46 -1.89 11.04
N LYS A 162 17.63 -1.41 11.97
CA LYS A 162 16.79 -0.24 11.81
C LYS A 162 17.00 0.64 13.05
N PRO A 163 17.96 1.57 13.04
CA PRO A 163 18.44 2.21 14.25
C PRO A 163 17.41 3.14 14.91
N GLU A 164 16.38 3.58 14.16
CA GLU A 164 15.34 4.47 14.70
C GLU A 164 14.26 3.71 15.50
N VAL A 165 14.31 2.37 15.54
CA VAL A 165 13.24 1.54 16.11
C VAL A 165 13.84 0.37 16.91
N ASP A 166 13.13 -0.08 17.95
CA ASP A 166 13.50 -1.27 18.71
C ASP A 166 12.81 -2.53 18.13
N PRO A 167 13.45 -3.71 18.17
CA PRO A 167 12.81 -4.97 17.74
C PRO A 167 11.51 -5.31 18.47
N HIS A 168 11.24 -4.73 19.65
CA HIS A 168 10.00 -4.88 20.42
C HIS A 168 8.99 -3.75 20.18
N SER A 169 9.29 -2.79 19.30
CA SER A 169 8.37 -1.70 19.02
C SER A 169 7.02 -2.23 18.52
N PRO A 170 5.90 -1.56 18.83
CA PRO A 170 4.57 -2.01 18.43
C PRO A 170 4.34 -1.90 16.92
N GLU A 171 5.16 -1.12 16.22
CA GLU A 171 5.10 -0.97 14.77
C GLU A 171 6.48 -0.72 14.18
N ILE A 172 6.62 -1.06 12.90
CA ILE A 172 7.74 -0.69 12.05
C ILE A 172 7.21 -0.13 10.73
N ILE A 173 7.88 0.91 10.23
CA ILE A 173 7.66 1.42 8.87
C ILE A 173 8.87 1.03 8.03
N LEU A 174 8.61 0.34 6.94
CA LEU A 174 9.58 0.04 5.90
C LEU A 174 9.30 0.98 4.73
N THR A 175 10.31 1.72 4.28
CA THR A 175 10.13 2.80 3.30
C THR A 175 11.29 2.88 2.33
N ASP A 176 10.99 3.27 1.09
CA ASP A 176 11.93 3.76 0.09
C ASP A 176 11.25 4.88 -0.71
N ALA A 177 11.22 6.07 -0.12
CA ALA A 177 10.60 7.24 -0.75
C ALA A 177 11.35 7.71 -2.02
N SER A 178 12.60 7.30 -2.21
CA SER A 178 13.41 7.69 -3.37
C SER A 178 13.10 6.84 -4.60
N ASN A 179 12.76 5.56 -4.40
CA ASN A 179 12.46 4.61 -5.47
C ASN A 179 11.12 3.90 -5.24
N PRO A 180 9.99 4.61 -5.35
CA PRO A 180 8.70 3.99 -5.12
C PRO A 180 8.37 2.97 -6.22
N ILE A 181 7.71 1.88 -5.83
CA ILE A 181 7.45 0.74 -6.72
C ILE A 181 5.99 0.73 -7.12
N TYR A 182 5.71 0.65 -8.42
CA TYR A 182 4.34 0.52 -8.89
C TYR A 182 3.74 -0.84 -8.48
N VAL A 183 2.55 -0.81 -7.89
CA VAL A 183 1.75 -1.98 -7.55
C VAL A 183 0.34 -1.82 -8.14
N ALA A 184 -0.25 -2.94 -8.58
CA ALA A 184 -1.60 -2.96 -9.12
C ALA A 184 -2.64 -3.24 -8.02
N MET A 185 -3.87 -2.75 -8.21
CA MET A 185 -5.00 -3.10 -7.35
C MET A 185 -5.19 -4.63 -7.32
N GLY A 186 -5.38 -5.20 -6.13
CA GLY A 186 -5.53 -6.63 -5.93
C GLY A 186 -4.23 -7.42 -5.96
N GLN A 187 -3.08 -6.78 -6.22
CA GLN A 187 -1.78 -7.44 -6.15
C GLN A 187 -1.51 -7.97 -4.74
N GLU A 188 -1.06 -9.22 -4.66
CA GLU A 188 -0.60 -9.83 -3.42
C GLU A 188 0.85 -9.43 -3.13
N LEU A 189 1.07 -8.94 -1.91
CA LEU A 189 2.39 -8.83 -1.29
C LEU A 189 2.47 -9.82 -0.12
N ARG A 190 3.68 -10.21 0.25
CA ARG A 190 3.88 -11.21 1.31
C ARG A 190 4.87 -10.72 2.35
N VAL A 191 4.50 -10.82 3.63
CA VAL A 191 5.41 -10.58 4.76
C VAL A 191 6.00 -11.90 5.24
N TRP A 192 7.31 -11.92 5.40
CA TRP A 192 8.08 -13.09 5.80
C TRP A 192 9.02 -12.76 6.96
N PHE A 193 9.36 -13.79 7.75
CA PHE A 193 10.70 -13.83 8.31
C PHE A 193 11.69 -14.19 7.20
N GLY A 194 12.76 -13.42 7.08
CA GLY A 194 13.76 -13.59 6.05
C GLY A 194 14.42 -14.97 6.12
N GLU A 195 14.62 -15.52 7.30
CA GLU A 195 15.10 -16.90 7.44
C GLU A 195 14.16 -17.94 6.81
N ASP A 196 12.84 -17.76 6.93
CA ASP A 196 11.84 -18.65 6.33
C ASP A 196 11.83 -18.51 4.81
N LEU A 197 12.01 -17.29 4.30
CA LEU A 197 12.12 -17.02 2.87
C LEU A 197 13.38 -17.67 2.27
N LEU A 198 14.54 -17.54 2.92
CA LEU A 198 15.81 -18.14 2.46
C LEU A 198 15.79 -19.66 2.48
N LYS A 199 15.14 -20.25 3.50
CA LYS A 199 15.10 -21.70 3.72
C LYS A 199 13.74 -22.27 3.34
N SER A 200 13.15 -21.75 2.27
CA SER A 200 11.81 -22.15 1.87
C SER A 200 11.73 -23.67 1.66
N GLY A 201 10.78 -24.32 2.32
CA GLY A 201 10.56 -25.77 2.28
C GLY A 201 11.10 -26.53 3.50
N VAL A 202 11.92 -25.89 4.35
CA VAL A 202 12.44 -26.53 5.56
C VAL A 202 11.54 -26.22 6.75
N LYS A 203 10.90 -27.27 7.31
CA LYS A 203 10.09 -27.12 8.53
C LYS A 203 10.97 -26.86 9.75
N LYS A 204 10.73 -25.74 10.44
CA LYS A 204 11.37 -25.41 11.73
C LYS A 204 10.28 -25.11 12.76
N LYS A 205 10.57 -25.35 14.04
CA LYS A 205 9.74 -24.78 15.12
C LYS A 205 10.22 -23.35 15.34
N GLY A 206 9.53 -22.39 14.73
CA GLY A 206 9.79 -20.96 14.85
C GLY A 206 8.71 -20.22 15.64
N GLY A 207 8.99 -18.96 15.93
CA GLY A 207 7.99 -18.03 16.46
C GLY A 207 7.00 -17.62 15.38
N LYS A 208 5.77 -17.31 15.78
CA LYS A 208 4.70 -16.84 14.89
C LYS A 208 4.28 -15.46 15.36
N VAL A 209 4.19 -14.52 14.42
CA VAL A 209 3.81 -13.13 14.69
C VAL A 209 2.59 -12.78 13.85
N CYS A 210 1.62 -12.12 14.47
CA CYS A 210 0.42 -11.62 13.82
C CYS A 210 0.44 -10.09 13.78
N ILE A 211 0.06 -9.53 12.64
CA ILE A 211 0.15 -8.11 12.33
C ILE A 211 -1.11 -7.59 11.64
N THR A 212 -1.27 -6.28 11.64
CA THR A 212 -2.00 -5.56 10.59
C THR A 212 -1.01 -4.76 9.75
N ALA A 213 -1.38 -4.43 8.51
CA ALA A 213 -0.52 -3.68 7.62
C ALA A 213 -1.24 -2.54 6.92
N GLN A 214 -0.52 -1.44 6.71
CA GLN A 214 -0.99 -0.30 5.93
C GLN A 214 0.08 0.13 4.92
N ALA A 215 -0.35 0.72 3.82
CA ALA A 215 0.53 1.25 2.77
C ALA A 215 0.38 2.76 2.62
N TRP A 216 1.48 3.38 2.21
CA TRP A 216 1.53 4.77 1.78
C TRP A 216 1.96 4.85 0.32
N TYR A 217 1.22 5.60 -0.48
CA TYR A 217 1.41 5.72 -1.93
C TYR A 217 1.85 7.13 -2.30
N LYS A 218 2.66 7.24 -3.36
CA LYS A 218 2.95 8.49 -4.04
C LYS A 218 1.88 8.73 -5.10
N HIS A 219 1.29 9.92 -5.09
CA HIS A 219 0.41 10.41 -6.14
C HIS A 219 1.22 10.95 -7.32
#